data_AF-A0A7C7TAD1-F1
#
_entry.id   AF-A0A7C7TAD1-F1
#
_cell.length_a   1.000
_cell.length_b   1.000
_cell.length_c   1.000
_cell.angle_alpha   90.00
_cell.angle_beta   90.00
_cell.angle_gamma   90.00
#
_symmetry.space_group_name_H-M   'P 1'
#
loop_
_entity.id
_entity.type
_entity.pdbx_description
1 polymer ?
#
loop_
_entity_poly.entity_id
_entity_poly.type
_entity_poly.pdbx_seq_one_letter_code
_entity_poly.pdbx_strand_id
1 'polypeptide(L)'
;MLSTFIDEAQDFYTPQTMTANELGDSLARLVWESFSDFFTIEDTEFLLPEINVFSEDEKCSGRTSEEALIFFMWAYTRGVQMAFLGRVPDERIRVGLDTLHQAIFEDMMEHGTPGSQLPTFERRVINRYAEYHQAATESDHRLGEVASRRLIGRETSDSLSVALSKRAIAIVNPVKDFLDAIELIDS
;
A
#
# COMPACT_ATOMS: atom_id res chain seq x y z
N MET A 1 41.88 30.78 11.40
CA MET A 1 40.95 29.78 11.94
C MET A 1 39.67 30.50 12.34
N LEU A 2 38.62 30.33 11.55
CA LEU A 2 37.23 30.59 11.93
C LEU A 2 36.42 29.63 11.07
N SER A 3 36.16 28.46 11.67
CA SER A 3 35.36 27.41 11.06
C SER A 3 33.91 27.81 11.26
N THR A 4 33.27 28.29 10.19
CA THR A 4 31.82 28.41 10.16
C THR A 4 31.29 26.99 9.94
N PHE A 5 30.92 26.33 11.03
CA PHE A 5 30.06 25.15 10.98
C PHE A 5 28.71 25.63 10.46
N ILE A 6 28.45 25.42 9.17
CA ILE A 6 27.10 25.50 8.63
C ILE A 6 26.40 24.25 9.16
N ASP A 7 25.48 24.52 10.07
CA ASP A 7 24.51 23.60 10.63
C ASP A 7 23.65 23.05 9.47
N GLU A 8 24.02 21.90 8.92
CA GLU A 8 23.16 21.09 8.04
C GLU A 8 22.09 20.36 8.87
N ALA A 9 21.33 21.13 9.67
CA ALA A 9 20.00 20.71 10.06
C ALA A 9 19.12 20.94 8.83
N GLN A 10 19.06 19.93 7.97
CA GLN A 10 18.07 19.82 6.92
C GLN A 10 16.70 19.73 7.63
N ASP A 11 16.09 20.89 7.91
CA ASP A 11 14.73 21.00 8.41
C ASP A 11 13.86 20.05 7.57
N PHE A 12 13.36 18.98 8.18
CA PHE A 12 12.41 18.07 7.55
C PHE A 12 11.09 18.81 7.38
N TYR A 13 11.00 19.66 6.35
CA TYR A 13 9.77 20.36 6.01
C TYR A 13 8.76 19.34 5.51
N THR A 14 7.76 19.03 6.35
CA THR A 14 6.54 18.40 5.88
C THR A 14 5.87 19.37 4.90
N PRO A 15 5.63 18.98 3.64
CA PRO A 15 4.96 19.85 2.68
C PRO A 15 3.60 20.25 3.24
N GLN A 16 3.29 21.55 3.25
CA GLN A 16 2.00 22.05 3.75
C GLN A 16 0.87 21.81 2.73
N THR A 17 1.23 21.74 1.45
CA THR A 17 0.34 21.51 0.33
C THR A 17 0.90 20.42 -0.57
N MET A 18 0.01 19.67 -1.21
CA MET A 18 0.39 18.67 -2.22
C MET A 18 -0.68 18.63 -3.31
N THR A 19 -0.29 18.47 -4.57
CA THR A 19 -1.24 18.24 -5.67
C THR A 19 -1.76 16.81 -5.64
N ALA A 20 -2.90 16.55 -6.29
CA ALA A 20 -3.44 15.20 -6.41
C ALA A 20 -2.47 14.25 -7.14
N ASN A 21 -1.76 14.74 -8.17
CA ASN A 21 -0.77 13.92 -8.89
C ASN A 21 0.44 13.58 -8.00
N GLU A 22 1.00 14.58 -7.28
CA GLU A 22 2.12 14.35 -6.36
C GLU A 22 1.75 13.38 -5.22
N LEU A 23 0.50 13.42 -4.76
CA LEU A 23 -0.04 12.44 -3.82
C LEU A 23 0.07 11.03 -4.41
N GLY A 24 -0.46 10.82 -5.63
CA GLY A 24 -0.46 9.53 -6.29
C GLY A 24 0.95 8.97 -6.49
N ASP A 25 1.86 9.78 -7.01
CA ASP A 25 3.26 9.38 -7.25
C ASP A 25 3.98 9.02 -5.93
N SER A 26 3.76 9.81 -4.88
CA SER A 26 4.37 9.57 -3.57
C SER A 26 3.83 8.29 -2.93
N LEU A 27 2.52 8.05 -3.03
CA LEU A 27 1.90 6.82 -2.54
C LEU A 27 2.40 5.59 -3.31
N ALA A 28 2.60 5.69 -4.63
CA ALA A 28 3.08 4.57 -5.44
C ALA A 28 4.46 4.12 -4.97
N ARG A 29 5.35 5.09 -4.68
CA ARG A 29 6.66 4.81 -4.10
C ARG A 29 6.56 4.11 -2.74
N LEU A 30 5.73 4.62 -1.84
CA LEU A 30 5.55 4.04 -0.51
C LEU A 30 4.95 2.61 -0.56
N VAL A 31 4.05 2.36 -1.51
CA VAL A 31 3.51 1.02 -1.76
C VAL A 31 4.63 0.08 -2.18
N TRP A 32 5.50 0.49 -3.12
CA TRP A 32 6.61 -0.35 -3.57
C TRP A 32 7.66 -0.59 -2.49
N GLU A 33 7.99 0.43 -1.69
CA GLU A 33 8.87 0.31 -0.53
C GLU A 33 8.31 -0.73 0.46
N SER A 34 7.07 -0.53 0.93
CA SER A 34 6.43 -1.45 1.87
C SER A 34 6.26 -2.87 1.31
N PHE A 35 5.95 -2.98 0.02
CA PHE A 35 5.83 -4.26 -0.68
C PHE A 35 7.17 -4.97 -0.76
N SER A 36 8.25 -4.26 -1.09
CA SER A 36 9.59 -4.83 -1.18
C SER A 36 10.07 -5.28 0.19
N ASP A 37 9.93 -4.42 1.20
CA ASP A 37 10.30 -4.70 2.59
C ASP A 37 9.59 -5.94 3.13
N PHE A 38 8.31 -6.14 2.76
CA PHE A 38 7.52 -7.31 3.15
C PHE A 38 8.12 -8.66 2.71
N PHE A 39 8.89 -8.69 1.61
CA PHE A 39 9.58 -9.92 1.15
C PHE A 39 11.03 -10.01 1.62
N THR A 40 11.56 -8.99 2.29
CA THR A 40 12.90 -9.04 2.87
C THR A 40 12.89 -9.63 4.28
N ILE A 41 13.96 -10.35 4.63
CA ILE A 41 14.13 -11.02 5.95
C ILE A 41 14.31 -9.99 7.09
N GLU A 42 14.55 -8.72 6.78
CA GLU A 42 14.86 -7.67 7.76
C GLU A 42 13.64 -7.11 8.50
N ASP A 43 12.42 -7.42 8.05
CA ASP A 43 11.18 -7.03 8.73
C ASP A 43 10.87 -7.93 9.94
N THR A 44 11.73 -7.82 10.95
CA THR A 44 11.73 -8.62 12.18
C THR A 44 10.54 -8.33 13.11
N GLU A 45 9.82 -7.22 12.90
CA GLU A 45 8.64 -6.86 13.71
C GLU A 45 7.39 -7.67 13.32
N PHE A 46 7.37 -8.18 12.09
CA PHE A 46 6.30 -9.02 11.56
C PHE A 46 6.90 -10.29 10.95
N LEU A 47 7.37 -11.20 11.81
CA LEU A 47 7.75 -12.56 11.39
C LEU A 47 6.58 -13.23 10.67
N LEU A 48 6.54 -13.09 9.34
CA LEU A 48 5.61 -13.83 8.51
C LEU A 48 6.00 -15.31 8.65
N PRO A 49 5.05 -16.22 8.92
CA PRO A 49 5.30 -17.65 8.72
C PRO A 49 5.86 -17.79 7.31
N GLU A 50 6.96 -18.53 7.09
CA GLU A 50 7.65 -18.67 5.79
C GLU A 50 6.63 -18.80 4.64
N ILE A 51 6.21 -17.67 4.06
CA ILE A 51 5.36 -17.66 2.89
C ILE A 51 6.36 -18.01 1.81
N ASN A 52 6.32 -19.26 1.34
CA ASN A 52 7.25 -19.74 0.35
C ASN A 52 6.90 -19.13 -1.02
N VAL A 53 7.17 -17.83 -1.14
CA VAL A 53 6.99 -17.01 -2.35
C VAL A 53 7.96 -17.48 -3.42
N PHE A 54 8.98 -18.26 -3.06
CA PHE A 54 9.90 -18.92 -3.99
C PHE A 54 9.67 -20.44 -4.10
N SER A 55 8.44 -20.89 -3.83
CA SER A 55 7.99 -22.24 -4.22
C SER A 55 8.29 -22.48 -5.69
N GLU A 56 8.84 -23.66 -6.04
CA GLU A 56 9.22 -24.05 -7.40
C GLU A 56 8.05 -24.00 -8.42
N ASP A 57 6.81 -23.84 -7.95
CA ASP A 57 5.65 -23.52 -8.79
C ASP A 57 5.52 -22.00 -9.03
N GLU A 58 6.10 -21.53 -10.13
CA GLU A 58 6.02 -20.13 -10.62
C GLU A 58 4.60 -19.54 -10.68
N LYS A 59 3.55 -20.38 -10.80
CA LYS A 59 2.16 -19.89 -10.83
C LYS A 59 1.63 -19.55 -9.44
N CYS A 60 2.09 -20.25 -8.41
CA CYS A 60 1.70 -19.98 -7.02
C CYS A 60 2.47 -18.78 -6.44
N SER A 61 3.75 -18.63 -6.79
CA SER A 61 4.56 -17.49 -6.39
C SER A 61 4.04 -16.17 -6.96
N GLY A 62 3.82 -16.11 -8.28
CA GLY A 62 3.33 -14.90 -8.95
C GLY A 62 1.98 -14.43 -8.39
N ARG A 63 1.08 -15.37 -8.10
CA ARG A 63 -0.22 -15.03 -7.51
C ARG A 63 -0.11 -14.49 -6.08
N THR A 64 0.82 -15.00 -5.29
CA THR A 64 1.04 -14.55 -3.91
C THR A 64 1.55 -13.11 -3.89
N SER A 65 2.53 -12.80 -4.74
CA SER A 65 3.07 -11.44 -4.88
C SER A 65 2.02 -10.45 -5.37
N GLU A 66 1.18 -10.83 -6.34
CA GLU A 66 0.07 -9.98 -6.78
C GLU A 66 -0.94 -9.70 -5.66
N GLU A 67 -1.35 -10.72 -4.90
CA GLU A 67 -2.32 -10.52 -3.81
C GLU A 67 -1.72 -9.69 -2.67
N ALA A 68 -0.41 -9.78 -2.44
CA ALA A 68 0.33 -8.90 -1.52
C ALA A 68 0.33 -7.46 -2.00
N LEU A 69 0.69 -7.22 -3.27
CA LEU A 69 0.69 -5.88 -3.86
C LEU A 69 -0.68 -5.23 -3.75
N ILE A 70 -1.75 -5.98 -4.09
CA ILE A 70 -3.14 -5.50 -3.96
C ILE A 70 -3.47 -5.11 -2.52
N PHE A 71 -3.01 -5.87 -1.53
CA PHE A 71 -3.20 -5.56 -0.11
C PHE A 71 -2.52 -4.24 0.28
N PHE A 72 -1.27 -4.01 -0.13
CA PHE A 72 -0.57 -2.75 0.15
C PHE A 72 -1.25 -1.57 -0.55
N MET A 73 -1.58 -1.69 -1.83
CA MET A 73 -2.32 -0.66 -2.56
C MET A 73 -3.63 -0.29 -1.86
N TRP A 74 -4.37 -1.29 -1.35
CA TRP A 74 -5.59 -1.08 -0.59
C TRP A 74 -5.33 -0.33 0.72
N ALA A 75 -4.30 -0.72 1.49
CA ALA A 75 -3.98 -0.10 2.77
C ALA A 75 -3.64 1.39 2.62
N TYR A 76 -2.84 1.74 1.62
CA TYR A 76 -2.52 3.13 1.31
C TYR A 76 -3.74 3.91 0.83
N THR A 77 -4.55 3.32 -0.07
CA THR A 77 -5.84 3.90 -0.49
C THR A 77 -6.74 4.20 0.70
N ARG A 78 -6.82 3.26 1.65
CA ARG A 78 -7.63 3.41 2.86
C ARG A 78 -7.13 4.53 3.75
N GLY A 79 -5.81 4.65 3.94
CA GLY A 79 -5.20 5.75 4.69
C GLY A 79 -5.56 7.12 4.11
N VAL A 80 -5.43 7.28 2.80
CA VAL A 80 -5.79 8.51 2.06
C VAL A 80 -7.26 8.84 2.24
N GLN A 81 -8.14 7.87 2.03
CA GLN A 81 -9.58 8.06 2.20
C GLN A 81 -9.93 8.48 3.62
N MET A 82 -9.31 7.88 4.64
CA MET A 82 -9.55 8.24 6.03
C MET A 82 -9.03 9.64 6.39
N ALA A 83 -7.90 10.06 5.81
CA ALA A 83 -7.32 11.39 6.05
C ALA A 83 -8.16 12.53 5.46
N PHE A 84 -8.72 12.32 4.26
CA PHE A 84 -9.38 13.38 3.51
C PHE A 84 -10.91 13.32 3.57
N LEU A 85 -11.50 12.31 4.20
CA LEU A 85 -12.95 12.15 4.31
C LEU A 85 -13.62 13.42 4.85
N GLY A 86 -14.48 14.04 4.04
CA GLY A 86 -15.21 15.25 4.40
C GLY A 86 -14.38 16.54 4.42
N ARG A 87 -13.06 16.47 4.17
CA ARG A 87 -12.16 17.64 4.09
C ARG A 87 -11.89 18.06 2.65
N VAL A 88 -11.85 17.11 1.74
CA VAL A 88 -11.50 17.32 0.34
C VAL A 88 -12.61 16.74 -0.55
N PRO A 89 -12.95 17.36 -1.69
CA PRO A 89 -13.92 16.80 -2.62
C PRO A 89 -13.49 15.41 -3.13
N ASP A 90 -14.44 14.47 -3.19
CA ASP A 90 -14.20 13.08 -3.62
C ASP A 90 -13.50 12.98 -4.98
N GLU A 91 -13.82 13.88 -5.91
CA GLU A 91 -13.21 13.91 -7.24
C GLU A 91 -11.69 14.18 -7.17
N ARG A 92 -11.23 15.03 -6.26
CA ARG A 92 -9.80 15.33 -6.11
C ARG A 92 -9.06 14.16 -5.48
N ILE A 93 -9.67 13.50 -4.49
CA ILE A 93 -9.14 12.26 -3.91
C ILE A 93 -9.04 11.19 -5.00
N ARG A 94 -10.07 11.08 -5.85
CA ARG A 94 -10.11 10.13 -6.96
C ARG A 94 -8.96 10.34 -7.94
N VAL A 95 -8.66 11.59 -8.33
CA VAL A 95 -7.50 11.88 -9.21
C VAL A 95 -6.21 11.33 -8.61
N GLY A 96 -5.93 11.61 -7.33
CA GLY A 96 -4.69 11.14 -6.72
C GLY A 96 -4.61 9.63 -6.55
N LEU A 97 -5.73 8.96 -6.26
CA LEU A 97 -5.79 7.50 -6.23
C LEU A 97 -5.64 6.90 -7.63
N ASP A 98 -6.29 7.46 -8.65
CA ASP A 98 -6.14 7.02 -10.04
C ASP A 98 -4.66 7.15 -10.49
N THR A 99 -3.97 8.23 -10.11
CA THR A 99 -2.53 8.41 -10.34
C THR A 99 -1.69 7.34 -9.63
N LEU A 100 -1.99 7.02 -8.36
CA LEU A 100 -1.35 5.91 -7.65
C LEU A 100 -1.48 4.58 -8.41
N HIS A 101 -2.70 4.23 -8.83
CA HIS A 101 -2.94 2.99 -9.58
C HIS A 101 -2.21 2.97 -10.91
N GLN A 102 -2.26 4.09 -11.65
CA GLN A 102 -1.58 4.23 -12.93
C GLN A 102 -0.06 4.04 -12.79
N ALA A 103 0.58 4.73 -11.84
CA ALA A 103 2.02 4.64 -11.62
C ALA A 103 2.46 3.20 -11.29
N ILE A 104 1.67 2.47 -10.49
CA ILE A 104 1.96 1.06 -10.17
C ILE A 104 1.82 0.18 -11.41
N PHE A 105 0.76 0.34 -12.21
CA PHE A 105 0.55 -0.49 -13.39
C PHE A 105 1.58 -0.22 -14.50
N GLU A 106 2.00 1.04 -14.65
CA GLU A 106 3.08 1.43 -15.56
C GLU A 106 4.40 0.77 -15.12
N ASP A 107 4.77 0.89 -13.84
CA ASP A 107 5.97 0.27 -13.29
C ASP A 107 5.97 -1.26 -13.45
N MET A 108 4.82 -1.91 -13.21
CA MET A 108 4.66 -3.35 -13.45
C MET A 108 4.94 -3.73 -14.91
N MET A 109 4.49 -2.92 -15.88
CA MET A 109 4.75 -3.17 -17.31
C MET A 109 6.21 -2.95 -17.68
N GLU A 110 6.80 -1.87 -17.18
CA GLU A 110 8.22 -1.55 -17.39
C GLU A 110 9.13 -2.68 -16.88
N HIS A 111 8.74 -3.32 -15.79
CA HIS A 111 9.48 -4.43 -15.17
C HIS A 111 9.03 -5.82 -15.63
N GLY A 112 8.33 -5.91 -16.76
CA GLY A 112 8.15 -7.17 -17.50
C GLY A 112 6.78 -7.84 -17.36
N THR A 113 5.81 -7.25 -16.66
CA THR A 113 4.42 -7.71 -16.69
C THR A 113 3.83 -7.46 -18.08
N PRO A 114 3.35 -8.47 -18.81
CA PRO A 114 2.75 -8.25 -20.11
C PRO A 114 1.48 -7.38 -20.00
N GLY A 115 1.36 -6.33 -20.81
CA GLY A 115 0.19 -5.45 -20.79
C GLY A 115 -1.16 -6.17 -21.03
N SER A 116 -1.14 -7.35 -21.67
CA SER A 116 -2.32 -8.21 -21.82
C SER A 116 -2.84 -8.81 -20.50
N GLN A 117 -2.01 -8.83 -19.44
CA GLN A 117 -2.37 -9.34 -18.11
C GLN A 117 -2.94 -8.24 -17.20
N LEU A 118 -2.66 -6.96 -17.47
CA LEU A 118 -3.14 -5.83 -16.65
C LEU A 118 -4.66 -5.82 -16.44
N PRO A 119 -5.52 -6.02 -17.46
CA PRO A 119 -6.97 -6.00 -17.23
C PRO A 119 -7.44 -7.09 -16.26
N THR A 120 -6.71 -8.21 -16.17
CA THR A 120 -7.00 -9.27 -15.21
C THR A 120 -6.55 -8.89 -13.80
N PHE A 121 -5.39 -8.24 -13.68
CA PHE A 121 -4.89 -7.69 -12.42
C PHE A 121 -5.81 -6.59 -11.87
N GLU A 122 -6.21 -5.61 -12.69
CA GLU A 122 -7.18 -4.56 -12.32
C GLU A 122 -8.49 -5.13 -11.79
N ARG A 123 -9.02 -6.17 -12.45
CA ARG A 123 -10.24 -6.84 -11.97
C ARG A 123 -10.04 -7.49 -10.60
N ARG A 124 -8.85 -8.04 -10.33
CA ARG A 124 -8.52 -8.56 -8.99
C ARG A 124 -8.42 -7.43 -7.98
N VAL A 125 -7.80 -6.30 -8.31
CA VAL A 125 -7.74 -5.11 -7.45
C VAL A 125 -9.15 -4.70 -7.01
N ILE A 126 -10.08 -4.51 -7.96
CA ILE A 126 -11.46 -4.11 -7.68
C ILE A 126 -12.15 -5.10 -6.72
N ASN A 127 -12.07 -6.40 -7.04
CA ASN A 127 -12.71 -7.44 -6.22
C ASN A 127 -12.11 -7.49 -4.80
N ARG A 128 -10.79 -7.41 -4.68
CA ARG A 128 -10.10 -7.41 -3.40
C ARG A 128 -10.39 -6.16 -2.58
N TYR A 129 -10.47 -4.99 -3.22
CA TYR A 129 -10.82 -3.76 -2.52
C TYR A 129 -12.19 -3.86 -1.90
N ALA A 130 -13.19 -4.39 -2.62
CA ALA A 130 -14.53 -4.59 -2.05
C ALA A 130 -14.49 -5.56 -0.86
N GLU A 131 -13.77 -6.67 -0.98
CA GLU A 131 -13.61 -7.65 0.10
C GLU A 131 -12.93 -7.04 1.34
N TYR A 132 -11.83 -6.30 1.15
CA TYR A 132 -11.09 -5.68 2.25
C TYR A 132 -11.85 -4.52 2.90
N HIS A 133 -12.56 -3.70 2.13
CA HIS A 133 -13.42 -2.65 2.68
C HIS A 133 -14.55 -3.23 3.55
N GLN A 134 -15.21 -4.28 3.07
CA GLN A 134 -16.24 -4.97 3.85
C GLN A 134 -15.63 -5.55 5.13
N ALA A 135 -14.52 -6.28 5.01
CA ALA A 135 -13.85 -6.91 6.14
C ALA A 135 -13.38 -5.90 7.19
N ALA A 136 -12.77 -4.79 6.76
CA ALA A 136 -12.31 -3.71 7.65
C ALA A 136 -13.46 -2.97 8.33
N THR A 137 -14.66 -2.95 7.72
CA THR A 137 -15.87 -2.42 8.37
C THR A 137 -16.35 -3.33 9.50
N GLU A 138 -16.14 -4.64 9.36
CA GLU A 138 -16.48 -5.62 10.40
C GLU A 138 -15.46 -5.58 11.56
N SER A 139 -14.16 -5.70 11.27
CA SER A 139 -13.06 -5.50 12.22
C SER A 139 -11.68 -5.59 11.55
N ASP A 140 -10.64 -5.04 12.20
CA ASP A 140 -9.25 -5.20 11.76
C ASP A 140 -8.83 -6.68 11.69
N HIS A 141 -9.29 -7.48 12.66
CA HIS A 141 -9.02 -8.91 12.68
C HIS A 141 -9.59 -9.62 11.44
N ARG A 142 -10.83 -9.26 11.06
CA ARG A 142 -11.51 -9.82 9.90
C ARG A 142 -10.80 -9.47 8.60
N LEU A 143 -10.29 -8.25 8.48
CA LEU A 143 -9.43 -7.85 7.37
C LEU A 143 -8.22 -8.78 7.26
N GLY A 144 -7.52 -9.04 8.36
CA GLY A 144 -6.38 -9.95 8.38
C GLY A 144 -6.73 -11.39 7.99
N GLU A 145 -7.89 -11.91 8.39
CA GLU A 145 -8.38 -13.23 7.97
C GLU A 145 -8.57 -13.30 6.45
N VAL A 146 -9.20 -12.28 5.87
CA VAL A 146 -9.45 -12.22 4.42
C VAL A 146 -8.13 -12.08 3.66
N ALA A 147 -7.25 -11.17 4.08
CA ALA A 147 -5.94 -10.97 3.46
C ALA A 147 -5.06 -12.23 3.53
N SER A 148 -5.01 -12.91 4.69
CA SER A 148 -4.28 -14.17 4.87
C SER A 148 -4.76 -15.23 3.87
N ARG A 149 -6.07 -15.44 3.77
CA ARG A 149 -6.66 -16.40 2.82
C ARG A 149 -6.38 -16.04 1.36
N ARG A 150 -6.16 -14.77 1.03
CA ARG A 150 -5.78 -14.37 -0.33
C ARG A 150 -4.33 -14.66 -0.64
N LEU A 151 -3.45 -14.47 0.34
CA LEU A 151 -2.02 -14.72 0.21
C LEU A 151 -1.66 -16.20 0.17
N ILE A 152 -2.14 -17.01 1.11
CA ILE A 152 -1.78 -18.44 1.18
C ILE A 152 -2.86 -19.38 0.62
N GLY A 153 -3.94 -18.82 0.07
CA GLY A 153 -5.04 -19.58 -0.51
C GLY A 153 -6.03 -20.11 0.53
N ARG A 154 -6.45 -21.37 0.42
CA ARG A 154 -7.57 -21.89 1.24
C ARG A 154 -7.20 -22.17 2.70
N GLU A 155 -5.91 -22.12 3.04
CA GLU A 155 -5.44 -22.33 4.39
C GLU A 155 -5.62 -21.05 5.22
N THR A 156 -6.05 -21.22 6.47
CA THR A 156 -6.14 -20.12 7.43
C THR A 156 -4.93 -20.18 8.34
N SER A 157 -4.23 -19.06 8.49
CA SER A 157 -3.10 -18.92 9.41
C SER A 157 -3.39 -17.78 10.37
N ASP A 158 -3.73 -18.11 11.61
CA ASP A 158 -4.08 -17.12 12.64
C ASP A 158 -2.93 -16.13 12.87
N SER A 159 -1.68 -16.61 12.85
CA SER A 159 -0.49 -15.76 13.00
C SER A 159 -0.34 -14.79 11.83
N LEU A 160 -0.52 -15.26 10.59
CA LEU A 160 -0.48 -14.41 9.40
C LEU A 160 -1.64 -13.40 9.40
N SER A 161 -2.84 -13.81 9.79
CA SER A 161 -3.99 -12.91 9.93
C SER A 161 -3.73 -11.79 10.92
N VAL A 162 -3.18 -12.12 12.09
CA VAL A 162 -2.79 -11.10 13.09
C VAL A 162 -1.69 -10.18 12.54
N ALA A 163 -0.67 -10.72 11.87
CA ALA A 163 0.41 -9.93 11.28
C ALA A 163 -0.12 -8.96 10.22
N LEU A 164 -0.99 -9.41 9.31
CA LEU A 164 -1.58 -8.57 8.27
C LEU A 164 -2.53 -7.51 8.83
N SER A 165 -3.30 -7.85 9.86
CA SER A 165 -4.15 -6.86 10.56
C SER A 165 -3.30 -5.73 11.13
N LYS A 166 -2.24 -6.09 11.86
CA LYS A 166 -1.31 -5.10 12.43
C LYS A 166 -0.58 -4.30 11.35
N ARG A 167 -0.17 -4.95 10.26
CA ARG A 167 0.46 -4.26 9.12
C ARG A 167 -0.46 -3.22 8.51
N ALA A 168 -1.74 -3.57 8.27
CA ALA A 168 -2.71 -2.61 7.76
C ALA A 168 -2.81 -1.37 8.66
N ILE A 169 -2.89 -1.57 9.99
CA ILE A 169 -2.91 -0.47 10.96
C ILE A 169 -1.62 0.35 10.91
N ALA A 170 -0.46 -0.32 10.83
CA ALA A 170 0.86 0.31 10.76
C ALA A 170 1.10 1.09 9.46
N ILE A 171 0.29 0.88 8.43
CA ILE A 171 0.29 1.69 7.19
C ILE A 171 -0.77 2.79 7.27
N VAL A 172 -2.02 2.40 7.55
CA VAL A 172 -3.18 3.29 7.49
C VAL A 172 -3.04 4.44 8.47
N ASN A 173 -2.61 4.19 9.71
CA ASN A 173 -2.54 5.24 10.72
C ASN A 173 -1.44 6.28 10.40
N PRO A 174 -0.18 5.90 10.11
CA PRO A 174 0.83 6.89 9.73
C PRO A 174 0.48 7.68 8.48
N VAL A 175 -0.05 7.03 7.44
CA VAL A 175 -0.50 7.70 6.21
C VAL A 175 -1.60 8.72 6.54
N LYS A 176 -2.60 8.30 7.32
CA LYS A 176 -3.68 9.17 7.74
C LYS A 176 -3.16 10.37 8.51
N ASP A 177 -2.31 10.16 9.51
CA ASP A 177 -1.82 11.21 10.40
C ASP A 177 -0.89 12.19 9.67
N PHE A 178 -0.10 11.71 8.71
CA PHE A 178 0.71 12.56 7.82
C PHE A 178 -0.16 13.43 6.91
N LEU A 179 -1.10 12.81 6.19
CA LEU A 179 -1.99 13.51 5.27
C LEU A 179 -2.99 14.41 6.01
N ASP A 180 -3.26 14.14 7.29
CA ASP A 180 -4.11 14.98 8.11
C ASP A 180 -3.55 16.41 8.25
N ALA A 181 -2.24 16.60 8.13
CA ALA A 181 -1.58 17.91 8.16
C ALA A 181 -1.48 18.59 6.78
N ILE A 182 -1.87 17.92 5.70
CA ILE A 182 -1.65 18.38 4.32
C ILE A 182 -2.95 18.94 3.73
N GLU A 183 -2.82 20.05 3.01
CA GLU A 183 -3.86 20.56 2.14
C GLU A 183 -3.71 19.98 0.72
N LEU A 184 -4.70 19.20 0.28
CA LEU A 184 -4.73 18.64 -1.07
C LEU A 184 -5.30 19.67 -2.06
N ILE A 185 -4.44 20.18 -2.92
CA ILE A 185 -4.77 21.17 -3.95
C ILE A 185 -4.97 20.51 -5.31
N ASP A 186 -5.59 21.25 -6.24
CA ASP A 186 -5.75 20.79 -7.61
C ASP A 186 -4.39 20.68 -8.32
N SER A 187 -4.31 19.78 -9.32
CA SER A 187 -3.13 19.57 -10.18
C SER A 187 -2.90 20.71 -11.17
#